data_AF-A0A499V6R4-F1
#
_entry.id   AF-A0A499V6R4-F1
#
_cell.length_a   1.000
_cell.length_b   1.000
_cell.length_c   1.000
_cell.angle_alpha   90.00
_cell.angle_beta   90.00
_cell.angle_gamma   90.00
#
_symmetry.space_group_name_H-M   'P 1'
#
loop_
_entity.id
_entity.type
_entity.pdbx_description
1 polymer ?
#
loop_
_entity_poly.entity_id
_entity_poly.type
_entity_poly.pdbx_seq_one_letter_code
_entity_poly.pdbx_strand_id
1 'polypeptide(L)' 'MAKHRITTHGVWTVPAAPGSEEPQLYALVSYRDADDVQERLEAYLSSPEFRADMEGFDISQIVGVAESVLTPTADSPLR' A
#
# COMPACT_ATOMS: atom_id res chain seq x y z
N MET A 1 -17.16 4.28 -3.03
CA MET A 1 -15.74 3.88 -3.00
C MET A 1 -15.17 4.05 -1.60
N ALA A 2 -15.68 3.29 -0.62
CA ALA A 2 -15.22 3.31 0.77
C ALA A 2 -15.40 1.91 1.40
N LYS A 3 -15.05 0.86 0.64
CA LYS A 3 -15.34 -0.53 1.04
C LYS A 3 -14.23 -1.17 1.87
N HIS A 4 -13.03 -0.59 1.84
CA HIS A 4 -11.89 -0.99 2.66
C HIS A 4 -11.53 0.25 3.46
N ARG A 5 -11.56 0.17 4.80
CA ARG A 5 -11.38 1.29 5.74
C ARG A 5 -9.92 1.77 5.78
N ILE A 6 -9.35 2.00 4.60
CA ILE A 6 -7.98 2.42 4.33
C ILE A 6 -8.04 3.89 3.94
N THR A 7 -7.21 4.71 4.60
CA THR A 7 -7.02 6.11 4.26
C THR A 7 -5.62 6.30 3.73
N THR A 8 -5.48 6.75 2.47
CA THR A 8 -4.18 7.08 1.88
C THR A 8 -3.76 8.48 2.31
N HIS A 9 -2.58 8.58 2.93
CA HIS A 9 -1.98 9.84 3.38
C HIS A 9 -1.02 10.42 2.34
N GLY A 10 -0.36 9.56 1.57
CA GLY A 10 0.53 9.98 0.51
C GLY A 10 1.03 8.83 -0.33
N VAL A 11 1.44 9.16 -1.56
CA VAL A 11 2.08 8.26 -2.50
C VAL A 11 3.28 8.99 -3.09
N TRP A 12 4.43 8.31 -3.11
CA TRP A 12 5.68 8.84 -3.62
C TRP A 12 6.32 7.84 -4.57
N THR A 13 6.95 8.33 -5.63
CA THR A 13 7.72 7.51 -6.56
C THR A 13 9.19 7.88 -6.47
N VAL A 14 10.04 6.86 -6.50
CA VAL A 14 11.50 7.00 -6.54
C VAL A 14 11.96 6.42 -7.87
N PRO A 15 12.45 7.25 -8.81
CA PRO A 15 12.96 6.74 -10.08
C PRO A 15 14.22 5.92 -9.83
N ALA A 16 14.46 4.92 -10.68
CA ALA A 16 15.71 4.19 -10.67
C ALA A 16 16.88 5.16 -10.92
N ALA A 17 17.91 5.13 -10.08
CA ALA A 17 19.13 5.90 -10.27
C ALA A 17 20.17 5.09 -11.05
N PRO A 18 21.10 5.74 -11.77
CA PRO A 18 22.19 5.03 -12.44
C PRO A 18 23.03 4.26 -11.40
N GLY A 19 22.99 2.93 -11.47
CA GLY A 19 23.70 2.04 -10.54
C GLY A 19 22.95 1.66 -9.26
N SER A 20 21.65 1.96 -9.14
CA SER A 20 20.79 1.52 -8.02
C SER A 20 19.64 0.61 -8.47
N GLU A 21 18.88 0.14 -7.47
CA GLU A 21 17.71 -0.75 -7.59
C GLU A 21 16.60 -0.19 -8.51
N GLU A 22 15.68 -1.10 -8.86
CA GLU A 22 14.45 -0.89 -9.64
C GLU A 22 13.62 0.30 -9.15
N PRO A 23 12.80 0.95 -10.00
CA PRO A 23 11.96 2.08 -9.57
C PRO A 23 11.03 1.66 -8.43
N GLN A 24 10.88 2.53 -7.43
CA GLN A 24 10.11 2.23 -6.23
C GLN A 24 8.89 3.14 -6.09
N LEU A 25 7.82 2.60 -5.52
CA LEU A 25 6.63 3.33 -5.12
C LEU A 25 6.40 3.11 -3.62
N TYR A 26 6.20 4.20 -2.89
CA TYR A 26 5.88 4.19 -1.47
C TYR A 26 4.47 4.73 -1.28
N ALA A 27 3.64 4.03 -0.51
CA ALA A 27 2.33 4.50 -0.10
C ALA A 27 2.24 4.47 1.44
N LEU A 28 1.83 5.59 2.03
CA LEU A 28 1.51 5.67 3.45
C LEU A 28 0.00 5.61 3.61
N VAL A 29 -0.49 4.60 4.32
CA VAL A 29 -1.91 4.39 4.56
C VAL A 29 -2.19 4.13 6.03
N SER A 30 -3.40 4.50 6.50
CA SER A 30 -3.91 4.08 7.81
C SER A 30 -5.12 3.17 7.66
N TYR A 31 -5.20 2.19 8.55
CA TYR A 31 -6.34 1.29 8.70
C TYR A 31 -7.07 1.69 9.98
N ARG A 32 -8.40 1.83 9.89
CA ARG A 32 -9.21 2.28 11.03
C ARG A 32 -9.40 1.23 12.12
N ASP A 33 -9.15 -0.04 11.80
CA ASP A 33 -9.26 -1.19 12.70
C ASP A 33 -7.92 -1.96 12.60
N ALA A 34 -7.00 -1.69 13.53
CA ALA A 34 -5.60 -2.14 13.44
C ALA A 34 -5.38 -3.64 13.70
N ASP A 35 -6.41 -4.35 14.17
CA ASP A 35 -6.28 -5.72 14.68
C ASP A 35 -6.17 -6.76 13.54
N ASP A 36 -6.66 -6.45 12.34
CA ASP A 36 -6.76 -7.41 11.22
C ASP A 36 -6.09 -6.92 9.92
N VAL A 37 -5.19 -5.92 9.98
CA VAL A 37 -4.67 -5.23 8.77
C VAL A 37 -4.09 -6.21 7.75
N GLN A 38 -3.28 -7.16 8.21
CA GLN A 38 -2.60 -8.11 7.35
C GLN A 38 -3.59 -9.12 6.75
N GLU A 39 -4.49 -9.69 7.56
CA GLU A 39 -5.54 -10.61 7.09
C GLU A 39 -6.48 -9.94 6.08
N ARG A 40 -6.84 -8.68 6.31
CA ARG A 40 -7.71 -7.91 5.41
C ARG A 40 -7.00 -7.51 4.12
N LEU A 41 -5.71 -7.19 4.19
CA LEU A 41 -4.90 -6.93 3.02
C LEU A 41 -4.79 -8.20 2.16
N GLU A 42 -4.48 -9.35 2.76
CA GLU A 42 -4.45 -10.64 2.07
C GLU A 42 -5.80 -10.99 1.45
N ALA A 43 -6.90 -10.81 2.19
CA ALA A 43 -8.25 -11.01 1.68
C ALA A 43 -8.57 -10.08 0.49
N TYR A 44 -8.18 -8.80 0.57
CA TYR A 44 -8.35 -7.85 -0.54
C TYR A 44 -7.49 -8.24 -1.75
N LEU A 45 -6.22 -8.60 -1.57
CA LEU A 45 -5.35 -9.05 -2.67
C LEU A 45 -5.89 -10.32 -3.36
N SER A 46 -6.61 -11.18 -2.63
CA SER A 46 -7.27 -12.37 -3.18
C SER A 46 -8.63 -12.08 -3.85
N SER A 47 -9.14 -10.85 -3.74
CA SER A 47 -10.51 -10.50 -4.12
C SER A 47 -10.67 -10.20 -5.62
N PRO A 48 -11.87 -10.42 -6.19
CA PRO A 48 -12.22 -9.93 -7.53
C PRO A 48 -12.12 -8.41 -7.67
N GLU A 49 -12.32 -7.66 -6.59
CA GLU A 49 -12.22 -6.21 -6.57
C GLU A 49 -10.79 -5.74 -6.84
N PHE A 50 -9.79 -6.36 -6.21
CA PHE A 50 -8.39 -6.08 -6.52
C PHE A 50 -8.06 -6.38 -7.99
N ARG A 51 -8.61 -7.46 -8.55
CA ARG A 51 -8.44 -7.76 -9.98
C ARG A 51 -9.05 -6.70 -10.90
N ALA A 52 -10.19 -6.12 -10.51
CA ALA A 52 -10.81 -5.02 -11.25
C ALA A 52 -10.01 -3.71 -11.11
N ASP A 53 -9.50 -3.41 -9.92
CA ASP A 53 -8.65 -2.23 -9.67
C ASP A 53 -7.32 -2.32 -10.45
N MET A 54 -6.84 -3.55 -10.72
CA MET A 54 -5.65 -3.84 -11.51
C MET A 54 -5.93 -4.04 -13.01
N GLU A 55 -7.17 -3.87 -13.47
CA GLU A 55 -7.50 -4.03 -14.89
C GLU A 55 -6.72 -3.02 -15.74
N GLY A 56 -5.98 -3.53 -16.73
CA GLY A 56 -5.12 -2.71 -17.58
C GLY A 56 -3.73 -2.40 -16.99
N PHE A 57 -3.43 -2.84 -15.77
CA PHE A 57 -2.10 -2.80 -15.19
C PHE A 57 -1.45 -4.19 -15.23
N ASP A 58 -0.22 -4.26 -15.74
CA ASP A 58 0.55 -5.51 -15.74
C ASP A 58 1.15 -5.76 -14.36
N ILE A 59 0.47 -6.59 -13.55
CA ILE A 59 0.92 -6.93 -12.19
C ILE A 59 2.32 -7.55 -12.14
N SER A 60 2.80 -8.14 -13.25
CA SER A 60 4.16 -8.68 -13.30
C SER A 60 5.25 -7.59 -13.24
N GLN A 61 4.87 -6.31 -13.43
CA GLN A 61 5.76 -5.17 -13.22
C GLN A 61 6.03 -4.89 -11.74
N ILE A 62 5.22 -5.43 -10.82
CA ILE A 62 5.48 -5.39 -9.38
C ILE A 62 6.41 -6.56 -9.04
N VAL A 63 7.71 -6.28 -9.12
CA VAL A 63 8.82 -7.22 -8.89
C VAL A 63 9.06 -7.52 -7.40
N GLY A 64 8.57 -6.65 -6.51
CA GLY A 64 8.66 -6.84 -5.07
C GLY A 64 7.69 -5.92 -4.33
N VAL A 65 7.24 -6.37 -3.16
CA VAL A 65 6.43 -5.59 -2.23
C VAL A 65 7.03 -5.77 -0.84
N ALA A 66 7.21 -4.66 -0.13
CA ALA A 66 7.62 -4.65 1.26
C ALA A 66 6.68 -3.75 2.06
N GLU A 67 6.41 -4.12 3.30
CA GLU A 67 5.54 -3.37 4.20
C GLU A 67 6.21 -3.17 5.56
N SER A 68 5.80 -2.11 6.26
CA SER A 68 6.26 -1.83 7.62
C SER A 68 5.15 -1.13 8.39
N VAL A 69 4.78 -1.68 9.55
CA VAL A 69 3.76 -1.08 10.42
C VAL A 69 4.38 0.08 11.20
N LEU A 70 3.74 1.25 11.10
CA LEU A 70 4.16 2.45 11.81
C LEU A 70 3.16 2.78 12.92
N THR A 71 3.66 2.98 14.14
CA THR A 71 2.87 3.51 15.26
C THR A 71 3.06 5.02 15.34
N PRO A 72 2.01 5.84 15.13
CA PRO A 72 2.12 7.28 15.28
C PRO A 72 2.55 7.68 16.70
N THR A 73 3.52 8.58 16.82
CA THR A 73 3.89 9.19 18.11
C THR A 73 2.78 10.11 18.62
N ALA A 74 2.89 10.56 19.89
CA ALA A 74 1.90 11.44 20.51
C ALA A 74 1.71 12.76 19.74
N ASP A 75 2.78 13.27 19.14
CA ASP A 75 2.79 14.56 18.42
C ASP A 75 2.60 14.40 16.90
N SER A 76 2.32 13.17 16.44
CA SER A 76 2.08 12.94 15.01
C SER A 76 0.75 13.55 14.59
N PRO A 77 0.69 14.28 13.46
CA PRO A 77 -0.57 14.79 12.91
C PRO A 77 -1.48 13.69 12.37
N LEU A 78 -1.00 12.43 12.28
CA LEU A 78 -1.73 11.27 11.75
C LEU A 78 -2.34 10.39 12.85
N ARG A 79 -2.56 10.95 14.04
CA ARG A 79 -3.35 10.30 15.11
C ARG A 79 -4.84 10.31 14.82
#